data_AF-A0A0E9ZTX8-F1
#
_entry.id   AF-A0A0E9ZTX8-F1
#
_cell.length_a   1.000
_cell.length_b   1.000
_cell.length_c   1.000
_cell.angle_alpha   90.00
_cell.angle_beta   90.00
_cell.angle_gamma   90.00
#
_symmetry.space_group_name_H-M   'P 1'
#
loop_
_entity.id
_entity.type
_entity.pdbx_description
1 polymer ?
#
loop_
_entity_poly.entity_id
_entity_poly.type
_entity_poly.pdbx_seq_one_letter_code
_entity_poly.pdbx_strand_id
1 'polypeptide(L)'
;MSDVPATLPDGTLTFLPERLNRDPAVLRGLTNDEMWVALIVGAVLGVVLGGPLAVATASIATLPTCLFLSMALVLLGGGKLLRRAKRARPETWLYRRLQWQLAVHWGIGTHQLILHSGPWTVRRTRGRVRATP
;
A
#
# COMPACT_ATOMS: atom_id res chain seq x y z
N MET A 1 10.83 36.25 14.47
CA MET A 1 10.54 36.29 13.02
C MET A 1 9.28 35.48 12.82
N SER A 2 8.16 36.16 12.57
CA SER A 2 6.85 35.53 12.39
C SER A 2 6.71 35.19 10.92
N ASP A 3 6.83 33.92 10.56
CA ASP A 3 6.60 33.44 9.19
C ASP A 3 5.09 33.41 8.93
N VAL A 4 4.50 34.59 8.71
CA VAL A 4 3.14 34.68 8.19
C VAL A 4 3.21 34.20 6.74
N PRO A 5 2.50 33.11 6.38
CA PRO A 5 2.58 32.59 5.02
C PRO A 5 2.05 33.64 4.04
N ALA A 6 2.81 33.88 2.97
CA ALA A 6 2.37 34.79 1.91
C ALA A 6 1.06 34.25 1.32
N THR A 7 0.01 35.08 1.38
CA THR A 7 -1.31 34.81 0.81
C THR A 7 -1.51 35.67 -0.43
N LEU A 8 -2.08 35.10 -1.49
CA LEU A 8 -2.58 35.82 -2.65
C LEU A 8 -3.74 36.75 -2.25
N PRO A 9 -4.06 37.77 -3.08
CA PRO A 9 -5.21 38.66 -2.88
C PRO A 9 -6.54 37.90 -2.72
N ASP A 10 -6.61 36.69 -3.26
CA ASP A 10 -7.78 35.80 -3.27
C ASP A 10 -7.87 34.93 -1.99
N GLY A 11 -6.96 35.10 -1.03
CA GLY A 11 -6.91 34.36 0.24
C GLY A 11 -6.23 32.99 0.17
N THR A 12 -5.77 32.57 -1.02
CA THR A 12 -5.02 31.32 -1.23
C THR A 12 -3.54 31.47 -0.87
N LEU A 13 -2.89 30.40 -0.43
CA LEU A 13 -1.45 30.42 -0.15
C LEU A 13 -0.64 30.58 -1.44
N THR A 14 0.37 31.45 -1.45
CA THR A 14 1.28 31.66 -2.59
C THR A 14 2.16 30.44 -2.87
N PHE A 15 2.25 29.51 -1.92
CA PHE A 15 3.01 28.27 -2.03
C PHE A 15 2.16 27.09 -1.54
N LEU A 16 2.08 26.02 -2.34
CA LEU A 16 1.46 24.78 -1.92
C LEU A 16 2.51 23.94 -1.17
N PRO A 17 2.33 23.65 0.13
CA PRO A 17 3.30 22.87 0.87
C PRO A 17 3.38 21.44 0.32
N GLU A 18 4.54 21.07 -0.23
CA GLU A 18 4.83 19.72 -0.77
C GLU A 18 4.54 18.59 0.24
N ARG A 19 4.59 18.91 1.55
CA ARG A 19 4.35 17.96 2.63
C ARG A 19 2.88 17.80 3.03
N LEU A 20 1.96 18.60 2.50
CA LEU A 20 0.55 18.54 2.91
C LEU A 20 -0.13 17.23 2.47
N ASN A 21 0.24 16.72 1.30
CA ASN A 21 -0.32 15.48 0.73
C ASN A 21 0.57 14.26 0.96
N ARG A 22 1.59 14.37 1.82
CA ARG A 22 2.57 13.32 2.07
C ARG A 22 2.20 12.60 3.36
N ASP A 23 1.88 11.31 3.26
CA ASP A 23 1.56 10.51 4.44
C ASP A 23 2.73 10.53 5.44
N PRO A 24 2.47 10.88 6.71
CA PRO A 24 3.50 10.88 7.73
C PRO A 24 3.97 9.45 8.02
N ALA A 25 5.25 9.31 8.34
CA ALA A 25 5.78 8.05 8.84
C ALA A 25 5.29 7.81 10.28
N VAL A 26 4.62 6.70 10.52
CA VAL A 26 4.02 6.34 11.82
C VAL A 26 5.00 5.51 12.65
N LEU A 27 5.56 4.43 12.08
CA LEU A 27 6.40 3.48 12.82
C LEU A 27 7.70 3.19 12.07
N ARG A 28 8.86 3.55 12.66
CA ARG A 28 10.20 3.28 12.09
C ARG A 28 10.41 3.73 10.63
N GLY A 29 9.63 4.69 10.14
CA GLY A 29 9.68 5.14 8.75
C GLY A 29 8.72 4.43 7.81
N LEU A 30 7.85 3.55 8.29
CA LEU A 30 6.69 3.06 7.54
C LEU A 30 5.56 4.07 7.65
N THR A 31 4.88 4.28 6.53
CA THR A 31 3.57 4.94 6.51
C THR A 31 2.49 4.02 7.13
N ASN A 32 1.32 4.57 7.44
CA ASN A 32 0.22 3.81 8.03
C ASN A 32 -0.16 2.59 7.19
N ASP A 33 -0.30 2.77 5.87
CA ASP A 33 -0.70 1.70 4.95
C ASP A 33 0.33 0.57 4.89
N GLU A 34 1.61 0.92 4.92
CA GLU A 34 2.71 -0.04 4.89
C GLU A 34 2.81 -0.85 6.17
N MET A 35 2.49 -0.22 7.30
CA MET A 35 2.41 -0.88 8.58
C MET A 35 1.33 -1.96 8.56
N TRP A 36 0.14 -1.68 8.00
CA TRP A 36 -0.92 -2.67 7.86
C TRP A 36 -0.52 -3.84 6.96
N VAL A 37 0.13 -3.58 5.83
CA VAL A 37 0.65 -4.64 4.95
C VAL A 37 1.67 -5.50 5.69
N ALA A 38 2.63 -4.87 6.39
CA ALA A 38 3.62 -5.58 7.19
C ALA A 38 2.98 -6.42 8.31
N LEU A 39 1.93 -5.90 8.94
CA LEU A 39 1.16 -6.57 9.98
C LEU A 39 0.46 -7.82 9.44
N ILE A 40 -0.23 -7.71 8.31
CA ILE A 40 -0.91 -8.82 7.65
C ILE A 40 0.09 -9.90 7.22
N VAL A 41 1.21 -9.50 6.60
CA VAL A 41 2.27 -10.44 6.20
C VAL A 41 2.84 -11.17 7.42
N GLY A 42 3.12 -10.43 8.50
CA GLY A 42 3.57 -11.01 9.76
C GLY A 42 2.56 -11.98 10.34
N ALA A 43 1.28 -11.62 10.37
CA ALA A 43 0.21 -12.48 10.86
C ALA A 43 0.11 -13.78 10.04
N VAL A 44 0.11 -13.69 8.71
CA VAL A 44 0.07 -14.87 7.82
C VAL A 44 1.27 -15.77 8.08
N LEU A 45 2.49 -15.22 8.14
CA LEU A 45 3.69 -15.99 8.46
C LEU A 45 3.60 -16.66 9.84
N GLY A 46 3.04 -15.95 10.82
CA GLY A 46 2.88 -16.45 12.18
C GLY A 46 1.88 -17.58 12.30
N VAL A 47 0.78 -17.56 11.53
CA VAL A 47 -0.17 -18.68 11.45
C VAL A 47 0.45 -19.87 10.70
N VAL A 48 1.13 -19.61 9.57
CA VAL A 48 1.76 -20.67 8.76
C VAL A 48 2.85 -21.40 9.54
N LEU A 49 3.65 -20.68 10.34
CA LEU A 49 4.68 -21.28 11.20
C LEU A 49 4.10 -21.81 12.52
N GLY A 50 3.18 -21.06 13.12
CA GLY A 50 2.56 -21.37 14.41
C GLY A 50 1.59 -22.55 14.37
N GLY A 51 0.91 -22.79 13.24
CA GLY A 51 0.00 -23.92 13.09
C GLY A 51 0.68 -25.28 13.27
N PRO A 52 1.75 -25.58 12.51
CA PRO A 52 2.55 -26.79 12.70
C PRO A 52 3.13 -26.90 14.13
N LEU A 53 3.63 -25.79 14.68
CA LEU A 53 4.14 -25.74 16.06
C LEU A 53 3.05 -26.03 17.09
N ALA A 54 1.84 -25.56 16.90
CA ALA A 54 0.71 -25.79 17.80
C ALA A 54 0.25 -27.24 17.80
N VAL A 55 0.25 -27.88 16.63
CA VAL A 55 -0.02 -29.30 16.52
C VAL A 55 1.10 -30.11 17.20
N ALA A 56 2.37 -29.77 16.94
CA ALA A 56 3.52 -30.47 17.53
C ALA A 56 3.60 -30.33 19.06
N THR A 57 3.21 -29.18 19.60
CA THR A 57 3.22 -28.90 21.05
C THR A 57 1.90 -29.22 21.75
N ALA A 58 0.88 -29.67 21.00
CA ALA A 58 -0.50 -29.84 21.46
C ALA A 58 -1.06 -28.63 22.24
N SER A 59 -0.56 -27.42 21.94
CA SER A 59 -0.85 -26.21 22.71
C SER A 59 -1.38 -25.12 21.79
N ILE A 60 -2.66 -24.80 21.97
CA ILE A 60 -3.33 -23.75 21.18
C ILE A 60 -2.75 -22.35 21.46
N ALA A 61 -2.07 -22.17 22.60
CA ALA A 61 -1.43 -20.91 22.98
C ALA A 61 -0.19 -20.57 22.13
N THR A 62 0.38 -21.55 21.43
CA THR A 62 1.54 -21.31 20.56
C THR A 62 1.19 -20.59 19.26
N LEU A 63 -0.06 -20.68 18.81
CA LEU A 63 -0.56 -19.94 17.64
C LEU A 63 -0.50 -18.42 17.84
N PRO A 64 -1.16 -17.83 18.87
CA PRO A 64 -1.12 -16.39 19.08
C PRO A 64 0.29 -15.89 19.43
N THR A 65 1.13 -16.67 20.11
CA THR A 65 2.52 -16.25 20.39
C THR A 65 3.36 -16.18 19.12
N CYS A 66 3.26 -17.19 18.24
CA CYS A 66 3.93 -17.16 16.94
C CYS A 66 3.42 -16.02 16.06
N LEU A 67 2.10 -15.76 16.08
CA LEU A 67 1.45 -14.64 15.40
C LEU A 67 2.04 -13.29 15.81
N PHE A 68 2.02 -12.97 17.11
CA PHE A 68 2.53 -11.70 17.59
C PHE A 68 4.05 -11.58 17.41
N LEU A 69 4.79 -12.68 17.58
CA LEU A 69 6.23 -12.70 17.41
C LEU A 69 6.60 -12.39 15.95
N SER A 70 5.97 -13.04 14.98
CA SER A 70 6.24 -12.78 13.55
C SER A 70 5.81 -11.38 13.13
N MET A 71 4.66 -10.89 13.60
CA MET A 71 4.21 -9.50 13.38
C MET A 71 5.25 -8.51 13.88
N ALA A 72 5.76 -8.70 15.10
CA ALA A 72 6.82 -7.86 15.66
C ALA A 72 8.09 -7.92 14.81
N LEU A 73 8.58 -9.12 14.45
CA LEU A 73 9.78 -9.28 13.63
C LEU A 73 9.65 -8.59 12.27
N VAL A 74 8.51 -8.74 11.60
CA VAL A 74 8.25 -8.09 10.30
C VAL A 74 8.16 -6.58 10.44
N LEU A 75 7.54 -6.04 11.49
CA LEU A 75 7.55 -4.58 11.73
C LEU A 75 8.96 -4.05 12.04
N LEU A 76 9.75 -4.80 12.82
CA LEU A 76 11.10 -4.41 13.20
C LEU A 76 12.04 -4.39 11.98
N GLY A 77 11.91 -5.38 11.08
CA GLY A 77 12.73 -5.51 9.87
C GLY A 77 12.18 -4.78 8.63
N GLY A 78 10.86 -4.63 8.55
CA GLY A 78 10.12 -4.11 7.40
C GLY A 78 10.53 -2.70 7.03
N GLY A 79 10.81 -1.84 8.02
CA GLY A 79 11.26 -0.46 7.76
C GLY A 79 12.61 -0.40 7.04
N LYS A 80 13.55 -1.28 7.39
CA LYS A 80 14.86 -1.35 6.72
C LYS A 80 14.73 -1.93 5.30
N LEU A 81 13.94 -2.99 5.16
CA LEU A 81 13.72 -3.65 3.86
C LEU A 81 12.97 -2.73 2.89
N LEU A 82 11.92 -2.07 3.37
CA LEU A 82 11.09 -1.17 2.59
C LEU A 82 11.84 0.10 2.20
N ARG A 83 12.69 0.66 3.08
CA ARG A 83 13.59 1.77 2.70
C ARG A 83 14.57 1.40 1.59
N ARG A 84 15.05 0.14 1.55
CA ARG A 84 15.89 -0.34 0.45
C ARG A 84 15.08 -0.50 -0.83
N ALA A 85 13.90 -1.12 -0.75
CA ALA A 85 13.02 -1.34 -1.89
C ALA A 85 12.46 -0.03 -2.49
N LYS A 86 12.26 0.99 -1.65
CA LYS A 86 11.77 2.32 -2.04
C LYS A 86 12.83 3.23 -2.67
N ARG A 87 14.11 2.83 -2.79
CA ARG A 87 15.12 3.69 -3.42
C ARG A 87 14.68 4.03 -4.86
N ALA A 88 14.47 5.33 -5.11
CA ALA A 88 13.97 5.89 -6.38
C ALA A 88 12.54 5.46 -6.80
N ARG A 89 11.68 5.02 -5.86
CA ARG A 89 10.28 4.67 -6.14
C ARG A 89 9.30 5.67 -5.50
N PRO A 90 8.14 5.94 -6.12
CA PRO A 90 7.07 6.77 -5.53
C PRO A 90 6.52 6.18 -4.23
N GLU A 91 5.93 7.00 -3.36
CA GLU A 91 5.37 6.53 -2.08
C GLU A 91 4.23 5.53 -2.24
N THR A 92 3.34 5.76 -3.21
CA THR A 92 2.19 4.89 -3.50
C THR A 92 2.57 3.63 -4.30
N TRP A 93 3.87 3.42 -4.57
CA TRP A 93 4.34 2.32 -5.40
C TRP A 93 3.99 0.95 -4.83
N LEU A 94 4.18 0.74 -3.51
CA LEU A 94 3.92 -0.55 -2.88
C LEU A 94 2.45 -0.95 -3.04
N TYR A 95 1.56 -0.03 -2.67
CA TYR A 95 0.12 -0.21 -2.80
C TYR A 95 -0.29 -0.49 -4.25
N ARG A 96 0.15 0.36 -5.20
CA ARG A 96 -0.16 0.17 -6.62
C ARG A 96 0.40 -1.14 -7.18
N ARG A 97 1.60 -1.56 -6.75
CA ARG A 97 2.21 -2.81 -7.17
C ARG A 97 1.43 -4.01 -6.65
N LEU A 98 0.98 -3.95 -5.40
CA LEU A 98 0.20 -5.00 -4.77
C LEU A 98 -1.20 -5.09 -5.37
N GLN A 99 -1.88 -3.95 -5.60
CA GLN A 99 -3.12 -3.88 -6.38
C GLN A 99 -2.95 -4.47 -7.77
N TRP A 100 -1.87 -4.13 -8.47
CA TRP A 100 -1.60 -4.68 -9.80
C TRP A 100 -1.39 -6.19 -9.76
N GLN A 101 -0.63 -6.72 -8.78
CA GLN A 101 -0.47 -8.16 -8.63
C GLN A 101 -1.80 -8.86 -8.29
N LEU A 102 -2.61 -8.25 -7.41
CA LEU A 102 -3.95 -8.74 -7.08
C LEU A 102 -4.86 -8.80 -8.31
N ALA A 103 -4.84 -7.74 -9.12
CA ALA A 103 -5.65 -7.64 -10.31
C ALA A 103 -5.19 -8.59 -11.42
N VAL A 104 -3.89 -8.79 -11.62
CA VAL A 104 -3.35 -9.68 -12.66
C VAL A 104 -3.47 -11.16 -12.29
N HIS A 105 -3.17 -11.54 -11.03
CA HIS A 105 -3.13 -12.95 -10.63
C HIS A 105 -4.48 -13.48 -10.12
N TRP A 106 -5.27 -12.63 -9.44
CA TRP A 106 -6.53 -13.05 -8.82
C TRP A 106 -7.75 -12.31 -9.37
N GLY A 107 -7.58 -11.36 -10.30
CA GLY A 107 -8.68 -10.59 -10.88
C GLY A 107 -9.33 -9.59 -9.91
N ILE A 108 -8.75 -9.38 -8.73
CA ILE A 108 -9.33 -8.53 -7.68
C ILE A 108 -8.99 -7.06 -7.96
N GLY A 109 -10.00 -6.18 -7.98
CA GLY A 109 -9.78 -4.73 -8.12
C GLY A 109 -9.41 -4.26 -9.53
N THR A 110 -9.66 -5.07 -10.56
CA THR A 110 -9.40 -4.74 -11.98
C THR A 110 -10.10 -3.46 -12.45
N HIS A 111 -11.26 -3.10 -11.86
CA HIS A 111 -11.97 -1.85 -12.17
C HIS A 111 -11.22 -0.57 -11.74
N GLN A 112 -10.25 -0.67 -10.82
CA GLN A 112 -9.51 0.49 -10.32
C GLN A 112 -8.23 0.77 -11.11
N LEU A 113 -7.81 -0.14 -11.99
CA LEU A 113 -6.58 0.00 -12.77
C LEU A 113 -6.85 -0.13 -14.28
N ILE A 114 -6.23 0.75 -15.07
CA ILE A 114 -6.18 0.59 -16.52
C ILE A 114 -5.16 -0.51 -16.83
N LEU A 115 -5.63 -1.74 -17.00
CA LEU A 115 -4.80 -2.90 -17.33
C LEU A 115 -4.76 -3.19 -18.85
N HIS A 116 -5.47 -2.41 -19.65
CA HIS A 116 -5.54 -2.59 -21.09
C HIS A 116 -4.41 -1.85 -21.80
N SER A 117 -3.68 -2.58 -22.63
CA SER A 117 -2.77 -2.00 -23.63
C SER A 117 -3.47 -1.98 -24.98
N GLY A 118 -3.40 -0.85 -25.69
CA GLY A 118 -3.90 -0.74 -27.06
C GLY A 118 -3.02 0.21 -27.88
N PRO A 119 -3.05 0.11 -29.21
CA PRO A 119 -2.37 1.08 -30.06
C PRO A 119 -2.94 2.47 -29.80
N TRP A 120 -2.07 3.47 -29.68
CA TRP A 120 -2.51 4.86 -29.58
C TRP A 120 -3.20 5.24 -30.88
N THR A 121 -4.47 5.66 -30.80
CA THR A 121 -5.21 6.17 -31.95
C THR A 121 -5.66 7.61 -31.65
N VAL A 122 -5.48 8.50 -32.62
CA VAL A 122 -5.87 9.93 -32.49
C VAL A 122 -7.34 10.14 -32.82
N ARG A 123 -8.01 9.14 -33.39
CA ARG A 123 -9.40 9.22 -33.86
C ARG A 123 -10.35 8.99 -32.68
N ARG A 124 -11.17 9.98 -32.35
CA ARG A 124 -12.29 9.81 -31.40
C ARG A 124 -13.27 8.77 -31.96
N THR A 125 -13.32 7.59 -31.36
CA THR A 125 -14.39 6.62 -31.58
C THR A 125 -15.68 7.22 -31.02
N ARG A 126 -16.57 7.69 -31.91
CA ARG A 126 -17.96 7.99 -31.53
C ARG A 126 -18.58 6.67 -31.07
N GLY A 127 -18.81 6.54 -29.76
CA GLY A 127 -19.48 5.39 -29.18
C GLY A 127 -20.84 5.20 -29.85
N ARG A 128 -21.00 4.11 -30.60
CA ARG A 128 -22.32 3.68 -31.08
C ARG A 128 -23.08 3.24 -29.83
N VAL A 129 -24.00 4.07 -29.35
CA VAL A 129 -24.98 3.66 -28.35
C VAL A 129 -25.75 2.50 -28.96
N ARG A 130 -25.53 1.29 -28.46
CA ARG A 130 -26.23 0.09 -28.91
C ARG A 130 -27.64 0.19 -28.32
N ALA A 131 -28.62 0.59 -29.14
CA ALA A 131 -30.02 0.45 -28.78
C ALA A 131 -30.33 -1.05 -28.70
N THR A 132 -30.60 -1.54 -27.50
CA THR A 132 -31.20 -2.86 -27.29
C THR A 132 -32.70 -2.77 -27.61
N PRO A 133 -33.26 -3.75 -28.36
CA PRO A 133 -34.69 -3.84 -28.63
C PRO A 133 -35.50 -4.19 -27.37
#